data_AF-A0A950BBJ0-F1
#
_entry.id   AF-A0A950BBJ0-F1
#
_cell.length_a   1.000
_cell.length_b   1.000
_cell.length_c   1.000
_cell.angle_alpha   90.00
_cell.angle_beta   90.00
_cell.angle_gamma   90.00
#
_symmetry.space_group_name_H-M   'P 1'
#
loop_
_entity.id
_entity.type
_entity.pdbx_description
1 polymer ?
#
loop_
_entity_poly.entity_id
_entity_poly.type
_entity_poly.pdbx_seq_one_letter_code
_entity_poly.pdbx_strand_id
1 'polypeptide(L)'
;MARKEREIARNDAIAAPPKTSYATISHTLPLALTERLRAFAHYERVSASAVIEYALVGLFRTRGDAQLGAMLRRKGAGPRRKPKGR
;
A
#
# COMPACT_ATOMS: atom_id res chain seq x y z
N MET A 1 -16.94 53.37 17.40
CA MET A 1 -16.45 52.71 16.18
C MET A 1 -15.40 51.64 16.53
N ALA A 2 -15.76 50.56 17.23
CA ALA A 2 -14.76 49.58 17.69
C ALA A 2 -15.33 48.17 17.95
N ARG A 3 -16.39 47.79 17.21
CA ARG A 3 -16.97 46.43 17.32
C ARG A 3 -16.89 45.62 16.02
N LYS A 4 -16.33 46.18 14.95
CA LYS A 4 -16.34 45.56 13.61
C LYS A 4 -15.03 44.88 13.20
N GLU A 5 -13.99 44.91 14.03
CA GLU A 5 -12.66 44.36 13.68
C GLU A 5 -12.37 42.99 14.31
N ARG A 6 -13.23 42.47 15.18
CA ARG A 6 -12.99 41.18 15.86
C ARG A 6 -13.55 39.95 15.11
N GLU A 7 -14.08 40.14 13.91
CA GLU A 7 -14.78 39.09 13.15
C GLU A 7 -14.06 38.68 11.86
N ILE A 8 -12.74 38.85 11.78
CA ILE A 8 -11.94 38.41 10.61
C ILE A 8 -10.81 37.42 11.00
N ALA A 9 -10.62 37.13 12.29
CA ALA A 9 -9.58 36.20 12.75
C ALA A 9 -10.04 34.73 12.83
N ARG A 10 -11.01 34.30 12.00
CA ARG A 10 -11.63 32.96 12.08
C ARG A 10 -11.41 32.07 10.85
N ASN A 11 -10.48 32.43 9.97
CA ASN A 11 -9.91 31.63 8.89
C ASN A 11 -8.38 31.85 9.02
N ASP A 12 -7.51 30.89 9.33
CA ASP A 12 -7.06 29.84 8.41
C ASP A 12 -6.27 28.77 9.19
N ALA A 13 -6.93 28.01 10.05
CA ALA A 13 -6.38 26.73 10.52
C ALA A 13 -7.05 25.60 9.73
N ILE A 14 -6.99 25.67 8.40
CA ILE A 14 -7.17 24.46 7.58
C ILE A 14 -5.94 23.61 7.91
N ALA A 15 -6.07 22.75 8.92
CA ALA A 15 -5.06 21.78 9.27
C ALA A 15 -4.65 21.08 7.97
N ALA A 16 -3.38 21.22 7.59
CA ALA A 16 -2.88 20.61 6.37
C ALA A 16 -3.32 19.14 6.37
N PRO A 17 -3.89 18.63 5.26
CA PRO A 17 -4.36 17.26 5.22
C PRO A 17 -3.22 16.34 5.66
N PRO A 18 -3.49 15.33 6.50
CA PRO A 18 -2.44 14.47 7.02
C PRO A 18 -1.62 13.95 5.85
N LYS A 19 -0.30 14.19 5.89
CA LYS A 19 0.62 13.70 4.85
C LYS A 19 0.48 12.19 4.80
N THR A 20 -0.26 11.69 3.82
CA THR A 20 -0.37 10.26 3.58
C THR A 20 0.98 9.83 3.04
N SER A 21 1.71 9.04 3.83
CA SER A 21 3.03 8.55 3.43
C SER A 21 2.83 7.37 2.49
N TYR A 22 3.26 7.52 1.25
CA TYR A 22 3.26 6.45 0.26
C TYR A 22 4.70 5.94 0.08
N ALA A 23 4.87 4.62 0.07
CA ALA A 23 6.13 3.97 -0.23
C ALA A 23 5.97 3.11 -1.49
N THR A 24 6.93 3.22 -2.41
CA THR A 24 6.91 2.44 -3.65
C THR A 24 7.78 1.20 -3.51
N ILE A 25 7.21 0.03 -3.82
CA ILE A 25 7.94 -1.24 -3.89
C ILE A 25 8.00 -1.67 -5.36
N SER A 26 9.21 -1.89 -5.87
CA SER A 26 9.42 -2.42 -7.22
C SER A 26 9.66 -3.93 -7.18
N HIS A 27 8.92 -4.71 -7.97
CA HIS A 27 9.08 -6.15 -8.05
C HIS A 27 8.85 -6.66 -9.48
N THR A 28 9.54 -7.75 -9.83
CA THR A 28 9.41 -8.42 -11.13
C THR A 28 8.54 -9.66 -10.98
N LEU A 29 7.48 -9.77 -11.77
CA LEU A 29 6.58 -10.90 -11.79
C LEU A 29 6.84 -11.80 -13.01
N PRO A 30 6.52 -13.10 -12.95
CA PRO A 30 6.46 -13.94 -14.14
C PRO A 30 5.55 -13.35 -15.21
N LEU A 31 5.91 -13.49 -16.48
CA LEU A 31 5.17 -12.90 -17.61
C LEU A 31 3.68 -13.31 -17.60
N ALA A 32 3.40 -14.61 -17.50
CA ALA A 32 2.03 -15.13 -17.49
C ALA A 32 1.16 -14.55 -16.35
N LEU A 33 1.77 -14.29 -15.18
CA LEU A 33 1.05 -13.67 -14.07
C LEU A 33 0.79 -12.18 -14.34
N THR A 34 1.75 -11.49 -14.94
CA THR A 34 1.62 -10.09 -15.36
C THR A 34 0.50 -9.93 -16.39
N GLU A 35 0.46 -10.79 -17.40
CA GLU A 35 -0.58 -10.77 -18.44
C GLU A 35 -1.96 -11.02 -17.84
N ARG A 36 -2.08 -12.03 -16.98
CA ARG A 36 -3.34 -12.32 -16.27
C ARG A 36 -3.79 -11.15 -15.40
N LEU A 37 -2.88 -10.53 -14.66
CA LEU A 37 -3.19 -9.37 -13.81
C LEU A 37 -3.67 -8.19 -14.65
N ARG A 38 -3.02 -7.91 -15.78
CA ARG A 38 -3.42 -6.83 -16.70
C ARG A 38 -4.79 -7.09 -17.32
N ALA A 39 -5.05 -8.31 -17.78
CA ALA A 39 -6.35 -8.68 -18.34
C ALA A 39 -7.48 -8.53 -17.32
N PHE A 40 -7.27 -9.01 -16.09
CA PHE A 40 -8.22 -8.85 -15.00
C PHE A 40 -8.48 -7.37 -14.68
N ALA A 41 -7.41 -6.59 -14.49
CA ALA A 41 -7.51 -5.16 -14.20
C ALA A 41 -8.27 -4.39 -15.29
N HIS A 42 -8.02 -4.73 -16.56
CA HIS A 42 -8.73 -4.15 -17.70
C HIS A 42 -10.22 -4.49 -17.68
N TYR A 43 -10.57 -5.76 -17.51
CA TYR A 43 -11.96 -6.23 -17.50
C TYR A 43 -12.77 -5.60 -16.37
N GLU A 44 -12.21 -5.55 -15.17
CA GLU A 44 -12.85 -4.98 -13.98
C GLU A 44 -12.73 -3.45 -13.89
N ARG A 45 -12.04 -2.81 -14.85
CA ARG A 45 -11.78 -1.36 -14.91
C ARG A 45 -11.12 -0.81 -13.65
N VAL A 46 -10.17 -1.56 -13.10
CA VAL A 46 -9.38 -1.19 -11.91
C VAL A 46 -7.88 -1.11 -12.24
N SER A 47 -7.09 -0.48 -11.37
CA SER A 47 -5.63 -0.47 -11.56
C SER A 47 -5.00 -1.79 -11.08
N ALA A 48 -3.99 -2.27 -11.79
CA ALA A 48 -3.24 -3.47 -11.38
C ALA A 48 -2.62 -3.32 -9.98
N SER A 49 -2.16 -2.11 -9.64
CA SER A 49 -1.63 -1.80 -8.31
C SER A 49 -2.70 -1.90 -7.22
N ALA A 50 -3.93 -1.45 -7.47
CA ALA A 50 -5.04 -1.59 -6.52
C ALA A 50 -5.40 -3.05 -6.27
N VAL A 51 -5.35 -3.89 -7.31
CA VAL A 51 -5.57 -5.34 -7.17
C VAL A 51 -4.50 -5.97 -6.27
N ILE A 52 -3.22 -5.62 -6.50
CA ILE A 52 -2.10 -6.11 -5.67
C ILE A 52 -2.26 -5.62 -4.23
N GLU A 53 -2.53 -4.34 -4.02
CA GLU A 53 -2.70 -3.74 -2.70
C GLU A 53 -3.84 -4.42 -1.93
N TYR A 54 -5.01 -4.55 -2.54
CA TYR A 54 -6.17 -5.20 -1.92
C TYR A 54 -5.87 -6.66 -1.56
N ALA A 55 -5.24 -7.41 -2.46
CA ALA A 55 -4.87 -8.79 -2.21
C ALA A 55 -3.87 -8.93 -1.05
N LEU A 56 -2.85 -8.06 -0.98
CA LEU A 56 -1.87 -8.06 0.09
C LEU A 56 -2.52 -7.70 1.44
N VAL A 57 -3.33 -6.64 1.49
CA VAL A 57 -4.06 -6.25 2.71
C VAL A 57 -4.94 -7.39 3.21
N GLY A 58 -5.69 -8.04 2.31
CA GLY A 58 -6.50 -9.21 2.65
C GLY A 58 -5.67 -10.37 3.20
N LEU A 59 -4.51 -10.63 2.61
CA LEU A 59 -3.60 -11.70 3.02
C LEU A 59 -3.05 -11.45 4.44
N PHE A 60 -2.54 -10.25 4.70
CA PHE A 60 -2.02 -9.86 6.01
C PHE A 60 -3.12 -9.87 7.08
N ARG A 61 -4.32 -9.39 6.75
CA ARG A 61 -5.46 -9.35 7.69
C ARG A 61 -5.97 -10.74 8.07
N THR A 62 -5.99 -11.68 7.13
CA THR A 62 -6.63 -13.00 7.34
C THR A 62 -5.71 -14.06 7.91
N ARG A 63 -4.42 -14.05 7.56
CA ARG A 63 -3.45 -15.09 7.96
C ARG A 63 -2.53 -14.64 9.09
N GLY A 64 -2.34 -13.34 9.26
CA GLY A 64 -1.34 -12.79 10.17
C GLY A 64 0.10 -13.07 9.70
N ASP A 65 1.02 -12.21 10.14
CA ASP A 65 2.40 -12.15 9.63
C ASP A 65 3.18 -13.46 9.82
N ALA A 66 2.99 -14.12 10.96
CA ALA A 66 3.70 -15.35 11.29
C ALA A 66 3.33 -16.52 10.37
N GLN A 67 2.03 -16.69 10.09
CA GLN A 67 1.53 -17.75 9.22
C GLN A 67 1.95 -17.48 7.77
N LEU A 68 1.83 -16.22 7.32
CA LEU A 68 2.27 -15.82 6.00
C LEU A 68 3.77 -16.05 5.80
N GLY A 69 4.59 -15.64 6.77
CA GLY A 69 6.03 -15.88 6.76
C GLY A 69 6.39 -17.37 6.75
N ALA A 70 5.62 -18.24 7.42
CA ALA A 70 5.81 -19.68 7.34
C ALA A 70 5.45 -20.26 5.96
N MET A 71 4.34 -19.81 5.37
CA MET A 71 3.92 -20.24 4.03
C MET A 71 4.94 -19.85 2.95
N LEU A 72 5.43 -18.60 2.98
CA LEU A 72 6.43 -18.11 2.04
C LEU A 72 7.73 -18.91 2.14
N ARG A 73 8.21 -19.17 3.36
CA ARG A 73 9.41 -19.99 3.59
C ARG A 73 9.25 -21.42 3.06
N ARG A 74 8.10 -22.06 3.28
CA ARG A 74 7.81 -23.41 2.73
C ARG A 74 7.83 -23.45 1.20
N LYS A 75 7.50 -22.34 0.54
CA LYS A 75 7.53 -22.20 -0.92
C LYS A 75 8.90 -21.75 -1.46
N GLY A 76 9.93 -21.71 -0.63
CA GLY A 76 11.28 -21.33 -1.04
C GLY A 76 11.49 -19.82 -1.18
N ALA A 77 10.52 -18.98 -0.77
CA ALA A 77 10.66 -17.54 -0.72
C ALA A 77 11.42 -17.09 0.54
N GLY A 78 12.51 -17.79 0.86
CA GLY A 78 13.44 -17.37 1.90
C GLY A 78 14.20 -16.10 1.49
N PRO A 79 14.93 -15.47 2.43
CA PRO A 79 15.76 -14.32 2.13
C PRO A 79 16.72 -14.63 0.98
N ARG A 80 16.64 -13.88 -0.13
CA ARG A 80 17.55 -14.02 -1.27
C ARG A 80 18.99 -13.58 -0.97
N ARG A 81 19.20 -12.90 0.16
CA ARG A 81 20.50 -12.52 0.70
C ARG A 81 20.62 -13.05 2.13
N LYS A 82 21.79 -13.60 2.48
CA LYS A 82 22.13 -13.81 3.89
C LYS A 82 21.99 -12.47 4.62
N PRO A 83 21.31 -12.40 5.78
CA PRO A 83 21.35 -11.20 6.60
C PRO A 83 22.82 -10.90 6.89
N LYS A 84 23.28 -9.71 6.50
CA LYS A 84 24.65 -9.28 6.77
C LYS A 84 24.76 -9.04 8.27
N GLY A 85 25.24 -10.04 9.00
CA GLY A 85 25.74 -9.95 10.38
C GLY A 85 24.70 -9.58 11.45
N ARG A 86 24.47 -10.49 12.39
CA ARG A 86 24.28 -10.10 13.79
C ARG A 86 25.50 -10.58 14.54
#